data_AF-A0A3D4VZP6-F1
#
_entry.id   AF-A0A3D4VZP6-F1
#
_cell.length_a   1.000
_cell.length_b   1.000
_cell.length_c   1.000
_cell.angle_alpha   90.00
_cell.angle_beta   90.00
_cell.angle_gamma   90.00
#
_symmetry.space_group_name_H-M   'P 1'
#
loop_
_entity.id
_entity.type
_entity.pdbx_description
1 polymer ?
#
loop_
_entity_poly.entity_id
_entity_poly.type
_entity_poly.pdbx_seq_one_letter_code
_entity_poly.pdbx_strand_id
1 'polypeptide(L)'
;RNGIVNYVMGLCFVTEGAIPYAAADPLRVLPSCVAGAALAGALSMTFGCALRAPHGGIFVFPVVDHALLYCVALAAGSVVGAVILSLLKKNRTDAA
;
A
#
# COMPACT_ATOMS: atom_id res chain seq x y z
N ARG A 1 -7.15 2.23 -16.83
CA ARG A 1 -8.61 2.46 -16.79
C ARG A 1 -9.36 1.62 -15.72
N ASN A 2 -8.67 0.91 -14.81
CA ASN A 2 -9.32 0.06 -13.78
C ASN A 2 -8.90 0.36 -12.34
N GLY A 3 -8.63 1.64 -12.00
CA GLY A 3 -8.15 2.01 -10.67
C GLY A 3 -9.07 1.55 -9.52
N ILE A 4 -10.39 1.60 -9.72
CA ILE A 4 -11.39 1.16 -8.72
C ILE A 4 -11.26 -0.34 -8.43
N VAL A 5 -11.06 -1.16 -9.46
CA VAL A 5 -10.90 -2.62 -9.30
C VAL A 5 -9.63 -2.92 -8.51
N ASN A 6 -8.55 -2.19 -8.79
CA ASN A 6 -7.29 -2.33 -8.06
C ASN A 6 -7.42 -1.97 -6.58
N TYR A 7 -8.24 -0.98 -6.23
CA TYR A 7 -8.51 -0.65 -4.82
C TYR A 7 -9.25 -1.81 -4.12
N VAL A 8 -10.28 -2.37 -4.74
CA VAL A 8 -11.02 -3.51 -4.15
C VAL A 8 -10.11 -4.73 -4.01
N MET A 9 -9.30 -5.03 -5.03
CA MET A 9 -8.34 -6.13 -5.00
C MET A 9 -7.30 -5.94 -3.88
N GLY A 10 -6.68 -4.76 -3.80
CA GLY A 10 -5.70 -4.46 -2.76
C GLY A 10 -6.29 -4.55 -1.35
N LEU A 11 -7.52 -4.08 -1.15
CA LEU A 11 -8.24 -4.22 0.11
C LEU A 11 -8.52 -5.68 0.47
N CYS A 12 -8.67 -6.58 -0.51
CA CYS A 12 -8.83 -8.01 -0.27
C CYS A 12 -7.49 -8.77 -0.19
N PHE A 13 -6.35 -8.06 -0.08
CA PHE A 13 -5.01 -8.66 -0.10
C PHE A 13 -4.62 -9.32 -1.44
N VAL A 14 -5.27 -8.90 -2.53
CA VAL A 14 -5.03 -9.38 -3.89
C VAL A 14 -4.13 -8.37 -4.61
N THR A 15 -2.92 -8.79 -4.98
CA THR A 15 -1.85 -7.90 -5.50
C THR A 15 -1.68 -7.97 -7.01
N GLU A 16 -2.44 -8.84 -7.68
CA GLU A 16 -2.45 -9.07 -9.12
C GLU A 16 -2.79 -7.79 -9.90
N GLY A 17 -3.60 -6.90 -9.32
CA GLY A 17 -3.90 -5.59 -9.90
C GLY A 17 -2.69 -4.65 -9.98
N ALA A 18 -1.66 -4.85 -9.16
CA ALA A 18 -0.44 -4.04 -9.12
C ALA A 18 0.68 -4.59 -10.02
N ILE A 19 0.68 -5.89 -10.33
CA ILE A 19 1.66 -6.54 -11.22
C ILE A 19 1.83 -5.82 -12.57
N PRO A 20 0.77 -5.48 -13.34
CA PRO A 20 0.95 -4.80 -14.62
C PRO A 20 1.57 -3.40 -14.47
N TYR A 21 1.38 -2.74 -13.32
CA TYR A 21 2.00 -1.44 -13.04
C TYR A 21 3.48 -1.59 -12.71
N ALA A 22 3.84 -2.60 -11.91
CA ALA A 22 5.23 -2.92 -11.61
C ALA A 22 5.99 -3.43 -12.85
N ALA A 23 5.34 -4.20 -13.73
CA ALA A 23 5.95 -4.67 -14.97
C ALA A 23 6.19 -3.55 -15.99
N ALA A 24 5.31 -2.54 -16.02
CA ALA A 24 5.44 -1.40 -16.93
C ALA A 24 6.51 -0.38 -16.47
N ASP A 25 6.68 -0.17 -15.16
CA ASP A 25 7.67 0.78 -14.61
C ASP A 25 8.28 0.26 -13.29
N PRO A 26 9.10 -0.80 -13.33
CA PRO A 26 9.58 -1.50 -12.13
C PRO A 26 10.48 -0.62 -11.26
N LEU A 27 11.35 0.17 -11.90
CA LEU A 27 12.32 1.03 -11.22
C LEU A 27 11.68 2.12 -10.38
N ARG A 28 10.41 2.47 -10.63
CA ARG A 28 9.70 3.51 -9.88
C ARG A 28 8.62 2.94 -8.96
N VAL A 29 7.91 1.91 -9.41
CA VAL A 29 6.84 1.29 -8.64
C VAL A 29 7.40 0.48 -7.46
N LEU A 30 8.43 -0.34 -7.67
CA LEU A 30 8.98 -1.19 -6.59
C LEU A 30 9.52 -0.36 -5.41
N PRO A 31 10.37 0.67 -5.60
CA PRO A 31 10.87 1.45 -4.48
C PRO A 31 9.77 2.15 -3.70
N SER A 32 8.73 2.64 -4.39
CA SER A 32 7.59 3.30 -3.75
C SER A 32 6.77 2.33 -2.89
N CYS A 33 6.53 1.12 -3.39
CA CYS A 33 5.83 0.06 -2.65
C CYS A 33 6.65 -0.40 -1.44
N VAL A 34 7.96 -0.59 -1.60
CA VAL A 34 8.85 -1.00 -0.51
C VAL A 34 8.88 0.06 0.59
N ALA A 35 9.03 1.34 0.23
CA ALA A 35 9.06 2.42 1.22
C ALA A 35 7.72 2.55 1.98
N GLY A 36 6.58 2.45 1.27
CA GLY A 36 5.26 2.47 1.90
C GLY A 36 5.03 1.27 2.83
N ALA A 37 5.41 0.06 2.40
CA ALA A 37 5.28 -1.16 3.21
C ALA A 37 6.22 -1.15 4.42
N ALA A 38 7.46 -0.67 4.27
CA ALA A 38 8.40 -0.52 5.37
C ALA A 38 7.88 0.45 6.43
N LEU A 39 7.30 1.58 6.01
CA LEU A 39 6.73 2.56 6.94
C LEU A 39 5.48 2.02 7.65
N ALA A 40 4.57 1.38 6.93
CA ALA A 40 3.40 0.73 7.54
C ALA A 40 3.81 -0.33 8.57
N GLY A 41 4.81 -1.17 8.24
CA GLY A 41 5.35 -2.19 9.13
C GLY A 41 6.07 -1.61 10.35
N ALA A 42 6.87 -0.56 10.16
CA ALA A 42 7.53 0.13 11.28
C ALA A 42 6.49 0.73 12.24
N LEU A 43 5.47 1.42 11.70
CA LEU A 43 4.40 2.01 12.51
C LEU A 43 3.59 0.94 13.25
N SER A 44 3.20 -0.14 12.58
CA SER A 44 2.43 -1.22 13.22
C SER A 44 3.22 -1.91 14.34
N MET A 45 4.53 -2.08 14.19
CA MET A 45 5.41 -2.59 15.26
C MET A 45 5.54 -1.58 16.41
N THR A 46 5.69 -0.29 16.13
CA THR A 46 5.80 0.74 17.19
C THR A 46 4.51 0.90 18.00
N PHE A 47 3.35 0.69 17.37
CA PHE A 47 2.04 0.74 18.03
C PHE A 47 1.69 -0.57 18.74
N GLY A 48 2.51 -1.62 18.62
CA GLY A 48 2.22 -2.93 19.21
C GLY A 48 1.02 -3.63 18.57
N CYS A 49 0.67 -3.30 17.33
CA CYS A 49 -0.45 -3.92 16.63
C CYS A 49 -0.12 -5.39 16.33
N ALA A 50 -0.71 -6.32 17.07
CA ALA A 50 -0.57 -7.75 16.81
C ALA A 50 -1.65 -8.23 15.85
N LEU A 51 -1.23 -8.75 14.69
CA LEU A 51 -2.10 -9.44 13.76
C LEU A 51 -1.85 -10.95 13.85
N ARG A 52 -2.83 -11.69 14.38
CA ARG A 52 -2.73 -13.16 14.55
C ARG A 52 -3.18 -13.95 13.32
N ALA A 53 -3.79 -13.29 12.34
CA ALA A 53 -4.27 -13.92 11.12
C ALA A 53 -3.15 -13.98 10.06
N PRO A 54 -2.93 -15.12 9.39
CA PRO A 54 -1.93 -15.26 8.32
C PRO A 54 -2.44 -14.71 6.97
N HIS A 55 -3.36 -13.75 6.99
CA HIS A 55 -3.92 -13.09 5.81
C HIS A 55 -3.91 -11.57 6.02
N GLY A 56 -3.91 -10.79 4.93
CA GLY A 56 -4.04 -9.33 5.00
C GLY A 56 -5.42 -8.82 4.57
N GLY A 57 -5.51 -7.52 4.30
CA GLY A 57 -6.71 -6.89 3.75
C GLY A 57 -7.75 -6.48 4.79
N ILE A 58 -8.91 -5.99 4.34
CA ILE A 58 -9.98 -5.45 5.19
C ILE A 58 -10.57 -6.48 6.16
N PHE A 59 -10.35 -7.76 5.90
CA PHE A 59 -10.79 -8.87 6.74
C PHE A 59 -9.98 -9.03 8.03
N VAL A 60 -8.86 -8.30 8.18
CA VAL A 60 -8.03 -8.36 9.39
C VAL A 60 -8.50 -7.47 10.52
N PHE A 61 -9.28 -6.42 10.23
CA PHE A 61 -9.72 -5.44 11.22
C PHE A 61 -10.48 -6.02 12.43
N PRO A 62 -11.28 -7.09 12.32
CA PRO A 62 -11.94 -7.72 13.47
C PRO A 62 -10.98 -8.48 14.39
N VAL A 63 -9.78 -8.86 13.91
CA VAL A 63 -8.87 -9.80 14.57
C VAL A 63 -7.54 -9.14 14.97
N VAL A 64 -7.37 -7.86 14.64
CA VAL A 64 -6.15 -7.10 14.92
C VAL A 64 -6.28 -6.37 16.26
N ASP A 65 -5.24 -6.47 17.08
CA ASP A 65 -5.10 -5.63 18.26
C ASP A 65 -4.87 -4.17 17.84
N HIS A 66 -5.51 -3.23 18.54
CA HIS A 66 -5.36 -1.79 18.27
C HIS A 66 -5.73 -1.40 16.82
N ALA A 67 -6.88 -1.88 16.34
CA ALA A 67 -7.37 -1.69 14.97
C ALA A 67 -7.31 -0.25 14.46
N LEU A 68 -7.60 0.74 15.30
CA LEU A 68 -7.50 2.16 14.91
C LEU A 68 -6.06 2.58 14.59
N LEU A 69 -5.08 2.17 15.39
CA LEU A 69 -3.67 2.47 15.15
C LEU A 69 -3.14 1.69 13.93
N TYR A 70 -3.65 0.48 13.72
CA TYR A 70 -3.35 -0.31 12.53
C TYR A 70 -3.90 0.35 11.24
N CYS A 71 -5.12 0.89 11.27
CA CYS A 71 -5.67 1.71 10.19
C CYS A 71 -4.77 2.91 9.88
N VAL A 72 -4.31 3.62 10.92
CA VAL A 72 -3.44 4.80 10.77
C VAL A 72 -2.09 4.42 10.18
N ALA A 73 -1.48 3.31 10.63
CA ALA A 73 -0.23 2.80 10.08
C ALA A 73 -0.36 2.45 8.58
N LEU A 74 -1.44 1.75 8.20
CA LEU A 74 -1.75 1.43 6.80
C LEU A 74 -2.02 2.67 5.95
N ALA A 75 -2.78 3.63 6.47
CA ALA A 75 -3.06 4.89 5.80
C ALA A 75 -1.78 5.70 5.60
N ALA A 76 -0.94 5.83 6.63
CA ALA A 76 0.34 6.53 6.54
C ALA A 76 1.28 5.88 5.51
N GLY A 77 1.43 4.55 5.55
CA GLY A 77 2.27 3.82 4.58
C GLY A 77 1.77 3.94 3.14
N SER A 78 0.45 3.83 2.93
CA SER A 78 -0.15 4.00 1.59
C SER A 78 0.00 5.42 1.06
N VAL A 79 -0.17 6.45 1.89
CA VAL A 79 0.06 7.85 1.52
C VAL A 79 1.53 8.07 1.17
N VAL A 80 2.47 7.60 1.99
CA VAL A 80 3.91 7.74 1.71
C VAL A 80 4.29 7.03 0.42
N GLY A 81 3.81 5.80 0.19
CA GLY A 81 4.02 5.08 -1.06
C GLY A 81 3.46 5.84 -2.27
N ALA A 82 2.25 6.40 -2.15
CA ALA A 82 1.63 7.20 -3.20
C ALA A 82 2.38 8.51 -3.48
N VAL A 83 2.89 9.18 -2.44
CA VAL A 83 3.70 10.39 -2.56
C VAL A 83 5.03 10.07 -3.23
N ILE A 84 5.73 9.04 -2.78
CA ILE A 84 7.00 8.59 -3.39
C ILE A 84 6.76 8.22 -4.86
N LEU A 85 5.72 7.43 -5.16
CA LEU A 85 5.38 7.09 -6.54
C LEU A 85 5.06 8.32 -7.39
N SER A 86 4.33 9.29 -6.83
CA SER A 86 4.01 10.56 -7.50
C SER A 86 5.25 11.41 -7.77
N LEU A 87 6.23 11.42 -6.85
CA LEU A 87 7.49 12.12 -7.02
C LEU A 87 8.39 11.43 -8.05
N LEU A 88 8.45 10.09 -8.04
CA LEU A 88 9.25 9.33 -9.01
C LEU A 88 8.61 9.35 -10.41
N LYS A 89 7.28 9.32 -10.52
CA LYS A 89 6.58 9.52 -11.80
C LYS A 89 6.63 10.99 -12.17
N LYS A 90 7.67 11.39 -12.90
CA LYS A 90 7.75 12.70 -13.58
C LYS A 90 6.41 12.98 -14.27
N ASN A 91 5.80 14.13 -13.95
CA ASN A 91 4.55 14.59 -14.56
C ASN A 91 4.61 14.38 -16.07
N ARG A 92 3.70 13.55 -16.60
CA ARG A 92 3.37 13.58 -18.02
C ARG A 92 2.52 14.83 -18.27
N THR A 93 3.12 15.99 -18.07
CA THR A 93 2.68 17.29 -18.61
C THR A 93 3.37 17.56 -19.96
N ASP A 94 4.17 16.61 -20.48
CA ASP A 94 4.79 16.70 -21.81
C ASP A 94 4.12 15.74 -22.81
N ALA A 95 2.81 15.90 -23.00
CA ALA A 95 2.10 15.35 -24.15
C ALA A 95 0.86 16.21 -24.42
N ALA A 96 1.10 17.49 -24.68
CA ALA A 96 0.20 18.36 -25.44
C ALA A 96 0.89 18.66 -26.78
#